data_AF-A0A9D1GNH7-F1
#
_entry.id   AF-A0A9D1GNH7-F1
#
_cell.length_a   1.000
_cell.length_b   1.000
_cell.length_c   1.000
_cell.angle_alpha   90.00
_cell.angle_beta   90.00
_cell.angle_gamma   90.00
#
_symmetry.space_group_name_H-M   'P 1'
#
loop_
_entity.id
_entity.type
_entity.pdbx_description
1 polymer ?
#
loop_
_entity_poly.entity_id
_entity_poly.type
_entity_poly.pdbx_seq_one_letter_code
_entity_poly.pdbx_strand_id
1 'polypeptide(L)'
;YRLQGVKINDKHFEIIVRQMMRKVEITNPGDTEFLDEELVDRWKFTDVNDNIYGKFVVLTAGGSQKYAAGQIINARELRSENDSLGRQGMELMSVRPARPATARLVLQGITRAALKTDSFISAASFQETTKVLSEAAIRGRVDHLEGLKENVICGHLIPAGTGLKAYQDIIVGRKDELAQELNEL
;
A
#
# COMPACT_ATOMS: atom_id res chain seq x y z
N TYR A 1 10.34 -33.05 9.14
CA TYR A 1 11.69 -32.64 8.68
C TYR A 1 12.80 -33.13 9.59
N ARG A 2 13.03 -32.53 10.79
CA ARG A 2 14.15 -32.95 11.65
C ARG A 2 14.10 -34.44 12.05
N LEU A 3 12.93 -34.94 12.46
CA LEU A 3 12.71 -36.37 12.78
C LEU A 3 12.90 -37.32 11.58
N GLN A 4 12.83 -36.81 10.35
CA GLN A 4 13.02 -37.58 9.11
C GLN A 4 14.44 -37.40 8.55
N GLY A 5 15.37 -36.79 9.29
CA GLY A 5 16.74 -36.52 8.85
C GLY A 5 16.90 -35.41 7.82
N VAL A 6 15.83 -34.69 7.47
CA VAL A 6 15.87 -33.61 6.47
C VAL A 6 16.21 -32.29 7.15
N LYS A 7 17.35 -31.70 6.78
CA LYS A 7 17.80 -30.38 7.23
C LYS A 7 17.23 -29.29 6.32
N ILE A 8 16.34 -28.47 6.84
CA ILE A 8 15.79 -27.28 6.17
C ILE A 8 16.14 -26.08 7.04
N ASN A 9 16.61 -24.99 6.41
CA ASN A 9 16.91 -23.75 7.12
C ASN A 9 15.60 -23.08 7.59
N ASP A 10 15.59 -22.62 8.85
CA ASP A 10 14.42 -22.00 9.47
C ASP A 10 13.95 -20.74 8.72
N LYS A 11 14.85 -20.04 8.01
CA LYS A 11 14.52 -18.90 7.12
C LYS A 11 13.43 -19.23 6.10
N HIS A 12 13.36 -20.46 5.58
CA HIS A 12 12.32 -20.83 4.63
C HIS A 12 10.94 -20.85 5.30
N PHE A 13 10.85 -21.36 6.53
CA PHE A 13 9.59 -21.37 7.28
C PHE A 13 9.18 -19.94 7.64
N GLU A 14 10.12 -19.10 8.06
CA GLU A 14 9.85 -17.69 8.38
C GLU A 14 9.25 -16.93 7.19
N ILE A 15 9.78 -17.15 5.98
CA ILE A 15 9.25 -16.52 4.77
C ILE A 15 7.81 -16.98 4.50
N ILE A 16 7.49 -18.26 4.70
CA ILE A 16 6.12 -18.78 4.52
C ILE A 16 5.17 -18.24 5.59
N VAL A 17 5.58 -18.24 6.86
CA VAL A 17 4.78 -17.69 7.97
C VAL A 17 4.54 -16.19 7.77
N ARG A 18 5.53 -15.45 7.26
CA ARG A 18 5.36 -14.04 6.89
C ARG A 18 4.26 -13.85 5.83
N GLN A 19 4.13 -14.75 4.86
CA GLN A 19 3.02 -14.70 3.90
C GLN A 19 1.66 -15.03 4.53
N MET A 20 1.64 -15.93 5.51
CA MET A 20 0.41 -16.26 6.26
C MET A 20 -0.07 -15.10 7.14
N MET A 21 0.81 -14.18 7.54
CA MET A 21 0.52 -13.01 8.38
C MET A 21 0.44 -11.67 7.61
N ARG A 22 0.24 -11.72 6.29
CA ARG A 22 0.27 -10.51 5.44
C ARG A 22 -0.96 -9.61 5.57
N LYS A 23 -2.07 -10.15 6.08
CA LYS A 23 -3.34 -9.41 6.23
C LYS A 23 -3.61 -9.03 7.69
N VAL A 24 -4.24 -7.87 7.86
CA VAL A 24 -4.76 -7.38 9.14
C VAL A 24 -6.26 -7.18 9.02
N GLU A 25 -6.97 -7.38 10.12
CA GLU A 25 -8.40 -7.10 10.24
C GLU A 25 -8.60 -5.82 11.03
N ILE A 26 -9.32 -4.87 10.45
CA ILE A 26 -9.60 -3.58 11.07
C ILE A 26 -10.54 -3.78 12.26
N THR A 27 -10.15 -3.26 13.41
CA THR A 27 -10.96 -3.27 14.65
C THR A 27 -11.58 -1.93 14.96
N ASN A 28 -10.95 -0.84 14.50
CA ASN A 28 -11.54 0.48 14.55
C ASN A 28 -10.97 1.27 13.37
N PRO A 29 -11.82 1.75 12.44
CA PRO A 29 -11.36 2.47 11.26
C PRO A 29 -10.86 3.90 11.56
N GLY A 30 -11.13 4.46 12.74
CA GLY A 30 -10.72 5.81 13.09
C GLY A 30 -11.27 6.85 12.11
N ASP A 31 -10.40 7.75 11.65
CA ASP A 31 -10.71 8.75 10.61
C ASP A 31 -10.14 8.33 9.22
N THR A 32 -9.88 7.03 9.03
CA THR A 32 -9.38 6.47 7.76
C THR A 32 -10.53 6.06 6.83
N GLU A 33 -10.21 5.67 5.60
CA GLU A 33 -11.17 5.15 4.62
C GLU A 33 -11.55 3.67 4.84
N PHE A 34 -10.95 3.01 5.83
CA PHE A 34 -11.20 1.59 6.07
C PHE A 34 -12.61 1.31 6.60
N LEU A 35 -13.11 0.11 6.31
CA LEU A 35 -14.34 -0.39 6.91
C LEU A 35 -14.04 -1.26 8.14
N ASP A 36 -15.00 -1.32 9.06
CA ASP A 36 -14.90 -2.19 10.23
C ASP A 36 -14.92 -3.67 9.80
N GLU A 37 -14.13 -4.50 10.48
CA GLU A 37 -13.89 -5.92 10.15
C GLU A 37 -13.30 -6.19 8.74
N GLU A 38 -12.84 -5.14 8.04
CA GLU A 38 -12.24 -5.29 6.72
C GLU A 38 -10.87 -6.00 6.81
N LEU A 39 -10.63 -6.95 5.90
CA LEU A 39 -9.32 -7.60 5.76
C LEU A 39 -8.47 -6.87 4.73
N VAL A 40 -7.46 -6.14 5.20
CA VAL A 40 -6.58 -5.30 4.39
C VAL A 40 -5.16 -5.84 4.40
N ASP A 41 -4.39 -5.54 3.35
CA ASP A 41 -2.95 -5.80 3.37
C ASP A 41 -2.24 -4.98 4.45
N ARG A 42 -1.32 -5.60 5.18
CA ARG A 42 -0.59 -4.96 6.27
C ARG A 42 0.19 -3.74 5.79
N TRP A 43 0.76 -3.77 4.58
CA TRP A 43 1.51 -2.63 4.04
C TRP A 43 0.57 -1.46 3.74
N LYS A 44 -0.51 -1.73 3.00
CA LYS A 44 -1.55 -0.72 2.73
C LYS A 44 -2.12 -0.12 4.02
N PHE A 45 -2.37 -0.94 5.03
CA PHE A 45 -2.82 -0.46 6.35
C PHE A 45 -1.80 0.49 7.00
N THR A 46 -0.52 0.12 6.95
CA THR A 46 0.56 0.93 7.52
C THR A 46 0.68 2.25 6.77
N ASP A 47 0.71 2.22 5.44
CA ASP A 47 0.83 3.41 4.59
C ASP A 47 -0.35 4.40 4.80
N VAL A 48 -1.58 3.90 4.90
CA VAL A 48 -2.76 4.75 5.14
C VAL A 48 -2.72 5.38 6.54
N ASN A 49 -2.29 4.62 7.55
CA ASN A 49 -2.15 5.15 8.90
C ASN A 49 -1.05 6.20 9.02
N ASP A 50 0.10 5.96 8.39
CA ASP A 50 1.21 6.90 8.35
C ASP A 50 0.79 8.20 7.65
N ASN A 51 -0.02 8.11 6.59
CA ASN A 51 -0.59 9.27 5.91
C ASN A 51 -1.56 10.08 6.77
N ILE A 52 -2.20 9.49 7.77
CA ILE A 52 -3.15 10.18 8.67
C ILE A 52 -2.45 10.73 9.91
N TYR A 53 -1.27 10.21 10.23
CA TYR A 53 -0.48 10.66 11.36
C TYR A 53 -0.17 12.16 11.27
N GLY A 54 -0.46 12.90 12.34
CA GLY A 54 -0.21 14.34 12.41
C GLY A 54 -1.21 15.23 11.65
N LYS A 55 -2.28 14.66 11.08
CA LYS A 55 -3.39 15.41 10.49
C LYS A 55 -4.47 15.73 11.52
N PHE A 56 -5.33 16.68 11.17
CA PHE A 56 -6.44 17.16 12.00
C PHE A 56 -7.75 17.08 11.24
N VAL A 57 -8.83 16.76 11.95
CA VAL A 57 -10.19 16.75 11.41
C VAL A 57 -10.88 18.05 11.81
N VAL A 58 -11.47 18.75 10.85
CA VAL A 58 -12.27 19.96 11.10
C VAL A 58 -13.61 19.57 11.73
N LEU A 59 -13.88 20.07 12.93
CA LEU A 59 -15.18 19.91 13.58
C LEU A 59 -16.15 21.00 13.12
N THR A 60 -15.67 22.24 13.06
CA THR A 60 -16.48 23.40 12.66
C THR A 60 -15.61 24.34 11.84
N ALA A 61 -16.10 24.68 10.64
CA ALA A 61 -15.40 25.53 9.68
C ALA A 61 -15.36 27.01 10.08
N GLY A 62 -16.17 27.44 11.06
CA GLY A 62 -16.27 28.84 11.47
C GLY A 62 -16.69 29.71 10.28
N GLY A 63 -15.83 30.67 9.91
CA GLY A 63 -15.99 31.52 8.72
C GLY A 63 -15.27 31.07 7.45
N SER A 64 -14.57 29.93 7.44
CA SER A 64 -13.87 29.46 6.23
C SER A 64 -14.85 28.97 5.17
N GLN A 65 -14.73 29.48 3.94
CA GLN A 65 -15.43 28.91 2.77
C GLN A 65 -14.63 27.78 2.10
N LYS A 66 -13.35 27.63 2.45
CA LYS A 66 -12.44 26.69 1.79
C LYS A 66 -12.55 25.28 2.37
N TYR A 67 -12.75 25.17 3.68
CA TYR A 67 -12.81 23.90 4.37
C TYR A 67 -14.20 23.65 4.96
N ALA A 68 -14.65 22.40 4.88
CA ALA A 68 -15.92 21.95 5.45
C ALA A 68 -15.69 21.08 6.68
N ALA A 69 -16.69 20.99 7.55
CA ALA A 69 -16.67 20.07 8.68
C ALA A 69 -16.50 18.61 8.18
N GLY A 70 -15.65 17.85 8.86
CA GLY A 70 -15.29 16.47 8.51
C GLY A 70 -14.06 16.34 7.62
N GLN A 71 -13.52 17.41 7.04
CA GLN A 71 -12.32 17.33 6.23
C GLN A 71 -11.06 17.15 7.08
N ILE A 72 -10.12 16.37 6.54
CA ILE A 72 -8.80 16.14 7.14
C ILE A 72 -7.81 17.13 6.54
N ILE A 73 -7.17 17.92 7.39
CA ILE A 73 -6.20 18.96 7.02
C ILE A 73 -4.88 18.77 7.75
N ASN A 74 -3.81 19.26 7.15
CA ASN A 74 -2.48 19.26 7.76
C ASN A 74 -2.30 20.44 8.73
N ALA A 75 -1.36 20.31 9.68
CA ALA A 75 -1.04 21.38 10.64
C ALA A 75 -0.62 22.71 9.98
N ARG A 76 -0.08 22.67 8.75
CA ARG A 76 0.31 23.86 7.98
C ARG A 76 -0.91 24.58 7.41
N GLU A 77 -1.85 23.82 6.87
CA GLU A 77 -3.07 24.35 6.24
C GLU A 77 -3.99 24.98 7.28
N LEU A 78 -4.16 24.32 8.42
CA LEU A 78 -4.89 24.86 9.57
C LEU A 78 -4.37 26.22 10.01
N ARG A 79 -3.04 26.36 10.16
CA ARG A 79 -2.43 27.63 10.58
C ARG A 79 -2.65 28.73 9.55
N SER A 80 -2.36 28.43 8.27
CA SER A 80 -2.52 29.42 7.19
C SER A 80 -3.96 29.94 7.07
N GLU A 81 -4.94 29.06 7.25
CA GLU A 81 -6.34 29.43 7.17
C GLU A 81 -6.78 30.21 8.41
N ASN A 82 -6.42 29.75 9.61
CA ASN A 82 -6.73 30.48 10.85
C ASN A 82 -6.10 31.88 10.90
N ASP A 83 -4.87 32.04 10.38
CA ASP A 83 -4.23 33.36 10.25
C ASP A 83 -5.02 34.27 9.29
N SER A 84 -5.57 33.71 8.22
CA SER A 84 -6.37 34.45 7.24
C SER A 84 -7.73 34.86 7.80
N LEU A 85 -8.41 33.96 8.52
CA LEU A 85 -9.67 34.23 9.22
C LEU A 85 -9.49 35.28 10.31
N GLY A 86 -8.38 35.21 11.06
CA GLY A 86 -8.02 36.20 12.08
C GLY A 86 -7.83 37.61 11.49
N ARG A 87 -7.20 37.73 10.30
CA ARG A 87 -7.08 39.03 9.60
C ARG A 87 -8.43 39.58 9.13
N GLN A 88 -9.37 38.71 8.81
CA GLN A 88 -10.72 39.07 8.36
C GLN A 88 -11.71 39.27 9.51
N GLY A 89 -11.30 39.01 10.76
CA GLY A 89 -12.15 39.11 11.95
C GLY A 89 -13.25 38.05 12.00
N MET A 90 -13.08 36.93 11.29
CA MET A 90 -14.03 35.82 11.27
C MET A 90 -13.72 34.79 12.35
N GLU A 91 -14.71 33.94 12.66
CA GLU A 91 -14.52 32.84 13.61
C GLU A 91 -13.52 31.81 13.08
N LEU A 92 -12.55 31.46 13.94
CA LEU A 92 -11.49 30.50 13.67
C LEU A 92 -12.05 29.07 13.54
N MET A 93 -11.34 28.21 12.81
CA MET A 93 -11.71 26.81 12.68
C MET A 93 -11.43 26.03 13.97
N SER A 94 -12.40 25.20 14.37
CA SER A 94 -12.25 24.23 15.45
C SER A 94 -11.85 22.87 14.87
N VAL A 95 -10.77 22.29 15.39
CA VAL A 95 -10.22 21.01 14.92
C VAL A 95 -9.96 20.03 16.06
N ARG A 96 -9.97 18.73 15.74
CA ARG A 96 -9.46 17.66 16.60
C ARG A 96 -8.33 16.90 15.89
N PRO A 97 -7.39 16.26 16.61
CA PRO A 97 -6.42 15.37 15.98
C PRO A 97 -7.12 14.20 15.29
N ALA A 98 -6.63 13.82 14.10
CA ALA A 98 -7.11 12.64 13.39
C ALA A 98 -6.66 11.36 14.10
N ARG A 99 -7.55 10.38 14.18
CA ARG A 99 -7.29 9.07 14.81
C ARG A 99 -6.94 8.06 13.72
N PRO A 100 -5.76 7.41 13.77
CA PRO A 100 -5.43 6.34 12.84
C PRO A 100 -6.30 5.10 13.09
N ALA A 101 -6.39 4.22 12.11
CA ALA A 101 -7.09 2.96 12.27
C ALA A 101 -6.31 2.01 13.17
N THR A 102 -7.03 1.18 13.92
CA THR A 102 -6.46 0.07 14.69
C THR A 102 -6.88 -1.24 14.04
N ALA A 103 -5.98 -2.22 14.08
CA ALA A 103 -6.20 -3.51 13.47
C ALA A 103 -5.51 -4.62 14.26
N ARG A 104 -6.00 -5.85 14.11
CA ARG A 104 -5.37 -7.06 14.65
C ARG A 104 -4.79 -7.90 13.51
N LEU A 105 -3.64 -8.53 13.77
CA LEU A 105 -3.03 -9.46 12.82
C LEU A 105 -3.89 -10.73 12.69
N VAL A 106 -4.12 -11.16 11.46
CA VAL A 106 -4.87 -12.39 11.18
C VAL A 106 -3.96 -13.41 10.53
N LEU A 107 -3.81 -14.57 11.17
CA LEU A 107 -3.09 -15.69 10.59
C LEU A 107 -4.00 -16.44 9.61
N GLN A 108 -3.58 -16.50 8.35
CA GLN A 108 -4.30 -17.19 7.29
C GLN A 108 -3.61 -18.50 6.91
N GLY A 109 -4.39 -19.52 6.55
CA GLY A 109 -3.84 -20.70 5.88
C GLY A 109 -3.24 -20.33 4.51
N ILE A 110 -2.20 -21.05 4.08
CA ILE A 110 -1.42 -20.75 2.86
C ILE A 110 -2.35 -20.64 1.62
N THR A 111 -3.31 -21.55 1.48
CA THR A 111 -4.30 -21.54 0.38
C THR A 111 -5.13 -20.26 0.37
N ARG A 112 -5.60 -19.82 1.54
CA ARG A 112 -6.42 -18.61 1.67
C ARG A 112 -5.62 -17.33 1.42
N ALA A 113 -4.37 -17.31 1.88
CA ALA A 113 -3.44 -16.20 1.64
C ALA A 113 -3.07 -16.06 0.15
N ALA A 114 -2.94 -17.18 -0.57
CA ALA A 114 -2.64 -17.20 -2.01
C ALA A 114 -3.83 -16.72 -2.87
N LEU A 115 -5.06 -17.09 -2.50
CA LEU A 115 -6.28 -16.66 -3.19
C LEU A 115 -6.58 -15.15 -3.00
N LYS A 116 -6.22 -14.59 -1.84
CA LYS A 116 -6.41 -13.17 -1.51
C LYS A 116 -5.22 -12.28 -1.90
N THR A 117 -4.60 -12.58 -3.04
CA THR A 117 -3.58 -11.70 -3.64
C THR A 117 -4.25 -10.51 -4.33
N ASP A 118 -3.53 -9.41 -4.47
CA ASP A 118 -4.09 -8.18 -5.03
C ASP A 118 -4.26 -8.27 -6.55
N SER A 119 -3.38 -9.02 -7.22
CA SER A 119 -3.53 -9.41 -8.62
C SER A 119 -4.61 -10.47 -8.79
N PHE A 120 -5.64 -10.13 -9.58
CA PHE A 120 -6.67 -11.09 -9.94
C PHE A 120 -6.18 -12.09 -10.99
N ILE A 121 -5.21 -11.72 -11.85
CA ILE A 121 -4.62 -12.62 -12.84
C ILE A 121 -3.86 -13.76 -12.15
N SER A 122 -3.04 -13.40 -11.16
CA SER A 122 -2.29 -14.34 -10.33
C SER A 122 -3.23 -15.20 -9.48
N ALA A 123 -4.24 -14.60 -8.85
CA ALA A 123 -5.25 -15.35 -8.08
C ALA A 123 -6.03 -16.35 -8.96
N ALA A 124 -6.50 -15.92 -10.13
CA ALA A 124 -7.23 -16.77 -11.07
C ALA A 124 -6.39 -17.95 -11.56
N SER A 125 -5.07 -17.78 -11.74
CA SER A 125 -4.17 -18.86 -12.15
C SER A 125 -4.01 -19.99 -11.10
N PHE A 126 -4.37 -19.74 -9.85
CA PHE A 126 -4.20 -20.72 -8.77
C PHE A 126 -5.42 -21.63 -8.61
N GLN A 127 -6.57 -21.07 -8.21
CA GLN A 127 -7.84 -21.78 -7.99
C GLN A 127 -9.02 -20.79 -8.14
N GLU A 128 -10.25 -21.32 -8.19
CA GLU A 128 -11.50 -20.52 -8.24
C GLU A 128 -11.58 -19.52 -9.42
N THR A 129 -11.01 -19.86 -10.59
CA THR A 129 -10.92 -19.02 -11.80
C THR A 129 -12.19 -18.22 -12.10
N THR A 130 -13.33 -18.90 -12.21
CA THR A 130 -14.63 -18.28 -12.58
C THR A 130 -15.06 -17.21 -11.58
N LYS A 131 -14.90 -17.50 -10.28
CA LYS A 131 -15.29 -16.59 -9.21
C LYS A 131 -14.39 -15.36 -9.18
N VAL A 132 -13.07 -15.56 -9.26
CA VAL A 132 -12.08 -14.46 -9.23
C VAL A 132 -12.29 -13.50 -10.41
N LEU A 133 -12.47 -14.04 -11.62
CA LEU A 133 -12.70 -13.21 -12.81
C LEU A 133 -14.05 -12.48 -12.77
N SER A 134 -15.10 -13.14 -12.29
CA SER A 134 -16.42 -12.49 -12.16
C SER A 134 -16.38 -11.32 -11.17
N GLU A 135 -15.76 -11.52 -10.00
CA GLU A 135 -15.61 -10.46 -8.99
C GLU A 135 -14.74 -9.30 -9.50
N ALA A 136 -13.67 -9.61 -10.23
CA ALA A 136 -12.82 -8.60 -10.85
C ALA A 136 -13.56 -7.79 -11.91
N ALA A 137 -14.38 -8.44 -12.75
CA ALA A 137 -15.18 -7.78 -13.78
C ALA A 137 -16.26 -6.88 -13.16
N ILE A 138 -16.98 -7.35 -12.14
CA ILE A 138 -18.02 -6.56 -11.45
C ILE A 138 -17.42 -5.30 -10.81
N ARG A 139 -16.22 -5.41 -10.21
CA ARG A 139 -15.55 -4.29 -9.55
C ARG A 139 -14.72 -3.42 -10.51
N GLY A 140 -14.57 -3.82 -11.77
CA GLY A 140 -13.68 -3.15 -12.72
C GLY A 140 -12.22 -3.09 -12.24
N ARG A 141 -11.71 -4.18 -11.64
CA ARG A 141 -10.34 -4.20 -11.10
C ARG A 141 -9.32 -4.13 -12.24
N VAL A 142 -8.27 -3.34 -12.01
CA VAL A 142 -7.11 -3.24 -12.91
C VAL A 142 -5.94 -3.97 -12.25
N ASP A 143 -5.21 -4.76 -13.04
CA ASP A 143 -4.00 -5.45 -12.61
C ASP A 143 -2.78 -4.67 -13.11
N HIS A 144 -1.86 -4.35 -12.20
CA HIS A 144 -0.68 -3.54 -12.49
C HIS A 144 0.56 -4.37 -12.87
N LEU A 145 0.46 -5.71 -12.90
CA LEU A 145 1.54 -6.61 -13.32
C LEU A 145 2.82 -6.41 -12.49
N GLU A 146 2.69 -6.20 -11.19
CA GLU A 146 3.84 -6.04 -10.28
C GLU A 146 4.36 -7.40 -9.77
N GLY A 147 3.60 -8.47 -9.97
CA GLY A 147 3.89 -9.80 -9.47
C GLY A 147 4.68 -10.69 -10.44
N LEU A 148 5.29 -11.75 -9.90
CA LEU A 148 6.00 -12.74 -10.71
C LEU A 148 5.05 -13.48 -11.67
N LYS A 149 3.90 -13.95 -11.18
CA LYS A 149 3.00 -14.81 -11.95
C LYS A 149 2.31 -14.06 -13.08
N GLU A 150 1.84 -12.84 -12.85
CA GLU A 150 1.20 -12.06 -13.91
C GLU A 150 2.17 -11.84 -15.08
N ASN A 151 3.40 -11.44 -14.79
CA ASN A 151 4.42 -11.21 -15.81
C ASN A 151 4.75 -12.48 -16.60
N VAL A 152 4.87 -13.63 -15.93
CA VAL A 152 5.06 -14.92 -16.62
C VAL A 152 3.89 -15.24 -17.54
N ILE A 153 2.64 -15.06 -17.09
CA ILE A 153 1.44 -15.35 -17.87
C ILE A 153 1.35 -14.44 -19.11
N CYS A 154 1.69 -13.16 -18.95
CA CYS A 154 1.66 -12.18 -20.02
C CYS A 154 2.90 -12.20 -20.94
N GLY A 155 3.96 -12.96 -20.59
CA GLY A 155 5.20 -13.03 -21.36
C GLY A 155 6.17 -11.87 -21.14
N HIS A 156 6.01 -11.09 -20.07
CA HIS A 156 6.94 -10.03 -19.67
C HIS A 156 8.11 -10.60 -18.84
N LEU A 157 9.20 -9.84 -18.76
CA LEU A 157 10.27 -10.13 -17.82
C LEU A 157 9.73 -10.09 -16.38
N ILE A 158 10.08 -11.10 -15.59
CA ILE A 158 9.68 -11.13 -14.17
C ILE A 158 10.39 -10.03 -13.38
N PRO A 159 9.74 -9.40 -12.40
CA PRO A 159 10.33 -8.36 -11.55
C PRO A 159 11.28 -8.95 -10.49
N ALA A 160 12.17 -9.85 -10.89
CA ALA A 160 13.18 -10.48 -10.05
C ALA A 160 14.41 -10.87 -10.87
N GLY A 161 15.57 -10.96 -10.22
CA GLY A 161 16.83 -11.23 -10.90
C GLY A 161 17.16 -10.12 -11.90
N THR A 162 17.50 -10.47 -13.13
CA THR A 162 17.84 -9.53 -14.22
C THR A 162 16.64 -8.73 -14.73
N GLY A 163 15.41 -9.13 -14.41
CA GLY A 163 14.21 -8.38 -14.79
C GLY A 163 13.84 -7.24 -13.84
N LEU A 164 14.64 -6.98 -12.80
CA LEU A 164 14.51 -5.75 -12.01
C LEU A 164 14.88 -4.53 -12.85
N LYS A 165 14.09 -3.44 -12.73
CA LYS A 165 14.34 -2.19 -13.47
C LYS A 165 15.77 -1.66 -13.34
N ALA A 166 16.37 -1.83 -12.15
CA ALA A 166 17.75 -1.44 -11.88
C ALA A 166 18.80 -2.11 -12.80
N TYR A 167 18.50 -3.29 -13.36
CA TYR A 167 19.38 -4.00 -14.28
C TYR A 167 18.99 -3.84 -15.76
N GLN A 168 17.77 -3.36 -16.05
CA GLN A 168 17.27 -3.20 -17.41
C GLN A 168 17.91 -2.01 -18.13
N ASP A 169 18.13 -0.92 -17.41
CA ASP A 169 18.68 0.33 -17.96
C ASP A 169 20.20 0.46 -17.78
N ILE A 170 20.90 -0.66 -17.55
CA ILE A 170 22.36 -0.65 -17.43
C ILE A 170 22.99 -0.50 -18.81
N ILE A 171 23.57 0.68 -19.05
CA ILE A 171 24.38 0.95 -20.23
C ILE A 171 25.81 0.47 -19.93
N VAL A 172 26.32 -0.44 -20.76
CA VAL A 172 27.69 -0.95 -20.66
C VAL A 172 28.49 -0.43 -21.85
N GLY A 173 29.57 0.29 -21.58
CA GLY A 173 30.49 0.83 -22.59
C GLY A 173 31.95 0.65 -22.20
N ARG A 174 32.88 0.98 -23.09
CA ARG A 174 34.31 0.98 -22.74
C ARG A 174 34.60 2.13 -21.78
N LYS A 175 35.44 1.84 -20.78
CA LYS A 175 35.75 2.78 -19.70
C LYS A 175 36.31 4.11 -20.22
N ASP A 176 37.12 4.06 -21.27
CA ASP A 176 37.79 5.23 -21.84
C ASP A 176 36.81 6.16 -22.56
N GLU A 177 35.76 5.60 -23.19
CA GLU A 177 34.73 6.36 -23.94
C GLU A 177 33.73 7.02 -22.97
N LEU A 178 33.30 6.30 -21.94
CA LEU A 178 32.40 6.83 -20.90
C LEU A 178 33.06 7.97 -20.10
N ALA A 179 34.37 7.90 -19.85
CA ALA A 179 35.10 8.95 -19.14
C ALA A 179 35.27 10.23 -19.99
N GLN A 180 35.28 10.12 -21.31
CA GLN A 180 35.29 11.27 -22.22
C GLN A 180 33.91 11.95 -22.25
N GLU A 181 32.84 11.18 -22.45
CA GLU A 181 31.46 11.72 -22.51
C GLU A 181 31.03 12.39 -21.19
N LEU A 182 31.46 11.89 -20.03
CA LEU A 182 31.18 12.50 -18.72
C LEU A 182 31.98 13.79 -18.45
N ASN A 183 33.11 13.99 -19.12
CA ASN A 183 33.92 15.22 -19.00
C ASN A 183 33.48 16.31 -19.98
N GLU A 184 32.70 15.97 -21.01
CA GLU A 184 32.15 16.91 -22.00
C GLU A 184 30.76 17.47 -21.62
N LEU A 185 30.16 16.95 -20.54
CA LEU A 185 28.90 17.42 -19.92
C LEU A 185 29.17 18.37 -18.74
#